data_AF-A0A7C6U1W8-F1
#
_entry.id   AF-A0A7C6U1W8-F1
#
_cell.length_a   1.000
_cell.length_b   1.000
_cell.length_c   1.000
_cell.angle_alpha   90.00
_cell.angle_beta   90.00
_cell.angle_gamma   90.00
#
_symmetry.space_group_name_H-M   'P 1'
#
loop_
_entity.id
_entity.type
_entity.pdbx_description
1 polymer ?
#
loop_
_entity_poly.entity_id
_entity_poly.type
_entity_poly.pdbx_seq_one_letter_code
_entity_poly.pdbx_strand_id
1 'polypeptide(L)'
;AAIEETERRRRIQMQYNKDHGITPVTIQKAVRDVIEATRAADEKEPYFTPRKLRNLSREEKVKAMADLEKEMNQAARNLQFERAAELRDMLFELKREAALKGSGREKKIRRKQKQTIFPGDRRIVE
;
A
#
# COMPACT_ATOMS: atom_id res chain seq x y z
N ALA A 1 -20.57 -27.43 -13.30
CA ALA A 1 -19.84 -28.57 -12.73
C ALA A 1 -18.36 -28.28 -12.35
N ALA A 2 -17.98 -27.07 -11.91
CA ALA A 2 -16.61 -26.82 -11.38
C ALA A 2 -16.47 -27.12 -9.88
N ILE A 3 -17.56 -26.90 -9.14
CA ILE A 3 -17.63 -27.11 -7.69
C ILE A 3 -17.58 -28.61 -7.36
N GLU A 4 -18.37 -29.42 -8.07
CA GLU A 4 -18.41 -30.89 -7.90
C GLU A 4 -17.03 -31.55 -8.08
N GLU A 5 -16.27 -31.14 -9.10
CA GLU A 5 -14.91 -31.65 -9.34
C GLU A 5 -13.94 -31.20 -8.24
N THR A 6 -14.11 -29.98 -7.72
CA THR A 6 -13.33 -29.47 -6.59
C THR A 6 -13.60 -30.29 -5.32
N GLU A 7 -14.86 -30.60 -5.05
CA GLU A 7 -15.27 -31.42 -3.90
C GLU A 7 -14.78 -32.86 -4.02
N ARG A 8 -14.87 -33.46 -5.22
CA ARG A 8 -14.33 -34.79 -5.51
C ARG A 8 -12.83 -34.85 -5.19
N ARG A 9 -12.03 -33.89 -5.68
CA ARG A 9 -10.57 -33.83 -5.42
C ARG A 9 -10.26 -33.64 -3.94
N ARG A 10 -10.98 -32.72 -3.27
CA ARG A 10 -10.79 -32.46 -1.85
C ARG A 10 -11.05 -33.71 -1.00
N ARG A 11 -12.10 -34.47 -1.31
CA ARG A 11 -12.41 -35.73 -0.59
C ARG A 11 -11.26 -36.74 -0.69
N ILE A 12 -10.73 -36.94 -1.89
CA ILE A 12 -9.58 -37.85 -2.13
C ILE A 12 -8.35 -37.38 -1.33
N GLN A 13 -8.03 -36.08 -1.39
CA GLN A 13 -6.89 -35.51 -0.68
C GLN A 13 -7.02 -35.62 0.84
N MET A 14 -8.20 -35.36 1.41
CA MET A 14 -8.45 -35.50 2.85
C MET A 14 -8.33 -36.95 3.30
N GLN A 15 -8.88 -37.89 2.53
CA GLN A 15 -8.78 -39.31 2.84
C GLN A 15 -7.32 -39.77 2.83
N TYR A 16 -6.58 -39.43 1.76
CA TYR A 16 -5.15 -39.74 1.66
C TYR A 16 -4.37 -39.15 2.83
N ASN A 17 -4.61 -37.88 3.17
CA ASN A 17 -3.96 -37.22 4.29
C ASN A 17 -4.26 -37.90 5.62
N LYS A 18 -5.51 -38.33 5.85
CA LYS A 18 -5.90 -39.05 7.07
C LYS A 18 -5.21 -40.41 7.16
N ASP A 19 -5.18 -41.16 6.06
CA ASP A 19 -4.60 -42.51 6.01
C ASP A 19 -3.07 -42.47 6.18
N HIS A 20 -2.42 -41.35 5.83
CA HIS A 20 -0.96 -41.17 5.91
C HIS A 20 -0.51 -40.25 7.05
N GLY A 21 -1.43 -39.75 7.89
CA GLY A 21 -1.11 -38.82 8.98
C GLY A 21 -0.54 -37.46 8.51
N ILE A 22 -0.85 -37.02 7.29
CA ILE A 22 -0.35 -35.77 6.71
C ILE A 22 -1.21 -34.60 7.19
N THR A 23 -0.59 -33.60 7.82
CA THR A 23 -1.24 -32.33 8.15
C THR A 23 -0.99 -31.31 7.04
N PRO A 24 -2.03 -30.76 6.38
CA PRO A 24 -1.84 -29.74 5.36
C PRO A 24 -1.19 -28.48 5.94
N VAL A 25 -0.07 -28.05 5.34
CA VAL A 25 0.63 -26.82 5.71
C VAL A 25 0.84 -25.93 4.50
N THR A 26 0.91 -24.62 4.71
CA THR A 26 1.23 -23.68 3.65
C THR A 26 2.69 -23.85 3.22
N ILE A 27 2.93 -23.92 1.92
CA ILE A 27 4.29 -23.96 1.38
C ILE A 27 4.99 -22.63 1.67
N GLN A 28 6.12 -22.67 2.37
CA GLN A 28 7.01 -21.53 2.53
C GLN A 28 8.15 -21.66 1.52
N LYS A 29 8.24 -20.74 0.54
CA LYS A 29 9.35 -20.68 -0.42
C LYS A 29 10.25 -19.50 -0.08
N ALA A 30 11.56 -19.72 -0.07
CA ALA A 30 12.53 -18.63 0.00
C ALA A 30 12.43 -17.75 -1.25
N VAL A 31 12.50 -16.43 -1.06
CA VAL A 31 12.67 -15.48 -2.15
C VAL A 31 14.05 -15.73 -2.75
N ARG A 32 14.11 -16.07 -4.03
CA ARG A 32 15.38 -16.22 -4.74
C ARG A 32 15.94 -14.84 -5.08
N ASP A 33 17.26 -14.71 -5.03
CA ASP A 33 17.93 -13.49 -5.48
C ASP A 33 17.61 -13.22 -6.96
N VAL A 34 17.36 -11.95 -7.26
CA VAL A 34 16.90 -11.50 -8.58
C VAL A 34 18.06 -11.62 -9.58
N ILE A 35 17.80 -12.24 -10.72
CA ILE A 35 18.77 -12.31 -11.83
C ILE A 35 18.83 -10.93 -12.48
N GLU A 36 19.96 -10.22 -12.34
CA GLU A 36 20.21 -8.94 -13.00
C GLU A 36 20.30 -9.15 -14.52
N ALA A 37 19.23 -8.81 -15.23
CA ALA A 37 19.24 -8.71 -16.68
C ALA A 37 19.89 -7.38 -17.08
N THR A 38 20.89 -7.45 -17.95
CA THR A 38 21.70 -6.33 -18.47
C THR A 38 20.87 -5.08 -18.81
N ARG A 39 21.34 -3.96 -18.23
CA ARG A 39 20.75 -2.62 -18.24
C ARG A 39 20.89 -1.96 -19.63
N ALA A 40 19.79 -1.72 -20.32
CA ALA A 40 19.74 -0.77 -21.43
C ALA A 40 19.50 0.63 -20.83
N ALA A 41 20.50 1.50 -20.96
CA ALA A 41 20.47 2.86 -20.45
C ALA A 41 19.45 3.72 -21.21
N ASP A 42 18.31 3.99 -20.59
CA ASP A 42 17.50 5.17 -20.90
C ASP A 42 17.77 6.21 -19.80
N GLU A 43 18.68 7.14 -20.09
CA GLU A 43 18.89 8.35 -19.30
C GLU A 43 17.66 9.27 -19.46
N LYS A 44 16.63 9.06 -18.65
CA LYS A 44 15.63 10.10 -18.37
C LYS A 44 15.79 10.53 -16.93
N GLU A 45 16.11 11.80 -16.73
CA GLU A 45 16.11 12.40 -15.40
C GLU A 45 14.78 12.08 -14.69
N PRO A 46 14.81 11.65 -13.41
CA PRO A 46 13.59 11.40 -12.67
C PRO A 46 12.83 12.72 -12.47
N TYR A 47 11.70 12.86 -13.16
CA TYR A 47 10.77 14.00 -13.02
C TYR A 47 10.31 14.22 -11.57
N PHE A 48 10.33 13.15 -10.75
CA PHE A 48 9.86 13.13 -9.38
C PHE A 48 11.02 13.15 -8.38
N THR A 49 11.49 14.34 -8.03
CA THR A 49 12.42 14.49 -6.90
C THR A 49 11.64 14.55 -5.57
N PRO A 50 12.13 13.93 -4.48
CA PRO A 50 11.47 13.94 -3.16
C PRO A 50 11.13 15.35 -2.65
N ARG A 51 11.94 16.35 -3.06
CA ARG A 51 11.79 17.75 -2.67
C ARG A 51 10.56 18.41 -3.32
N LYS A 52 10.23 18.08 -4.58
CA LYS A 52 9.03 18.62 -5.26
C LYS A 52 7.75 18.02 -4.68
N LEU A 53 7.77 16.74 -4.31
CA LEU A 53 6.61 16.00 -3.81
C LEU A 53 6.07 16.48 -2.45
N ARG A 54 6.92 17.05 -1.59
CA ARG A 54 6.56 17.48 -0.23
C ARG A 54 5.65 18.70 -0.15
N ASN A 55 5.76 19.60 -1.14
CA ASN A 55 5.10 20.91 -1.15
C ASN A 55 3.81 20.96 -1.98
N LEU A 56 3.44 19.86 -2.65
CA LEU A 56 2.24 19.78 -3.46
C LEU A 56 0.96 19.82 -2.60
N SER A 57 -0.07 20.48 -3.14
CA SER A 57 -1.45 20.45 -2.63
C SER A 57 -2.01 19.02 -2.65
N ARG A 58 -3.10 18.77 -1.92
CA ARG A 58 -3.73 17.45 -1.87
C ARG A 58 -4.14 16.95 -3.26
N GLU A 59 -4.66 17.84 -4.09
CA GLU A 59 -5.09 17.53 -5.46
C GLU A 59 -3.90 17.21 -6.37
N GLU A 60 -2.83 18.00 -6.27
CA GLU A 60 -1.60 17.80 -7.02
C GLU A 60 -0.90 16.49 -6.60
N LYS A 61 -0.96 16.12 -5.32
CA LYS A 61 -0.47 14.82 -4.85
C LYS A 61 -1.26 13.65 -5.43
N VAL A 62 -2.57 13.78 -5.58
CA VAL A 62 -3.40 12.74 -6.21
C VAL A 62 -3.02 12.57 -7.67
N LYS A 63 -2.81 13.68 -8.40
CA LYS A 63 -2.32 13.63 -9.79
C LYS A 63 -0.93 12.99 -9.88
N ALA A 64 0.01 13.43 -9.04
CA ALA A 64 1.35 12.86 -9.01
C ALA A 64 1.37 11.36 -8.66
N MET A 65 0.49 10.89 -7.78
CA MET A 65 0.32 9.46 -7.51
C MET A 65 -0.15 8.69 -8.75
N ALA A 66 -1.12 9.23 -9.50
CA ALA A 66 -1.62 8.60 -10.72
C ALA A 66 -0.55 8.55 -11.82
N ASP A 67 0.24 9.61 -11.96
CA ASP A 67 1.33 9.67 -12.94
C ASP A 67 2.45 8.67 -12.59
N LEU A 68 2.86 8.60 -11.32
CA LEU A 68 3.83 7.61 -10.82
C LEU A 68 3.34 6.17 -11.03
N GLU A 69 2.06 5.90 -10.77
CA GLU A 69 1.47 4.57 -10.99
C GLU A 69 1.49 4.18 -12.48
N LYS A 70 1.20 5.14 -13.37
CA LYS A 70 1.26 4.93 -14.82
C LYS A 70 2.68 4.65 -15.28
N GLU A 71 3.66 5.41 -14.81
CA GLU A 71 5.08 5.18 -15.13
C GLU A 71 5.58 3.84 -14.59
N MET A 72 5.18 3.46 -13.37
CA MET A 72 5.53 2.18 -12.76
C MET A 72 5.01 1.01 -13.60
N ASN A 73 3.73 1.08 -14.02
CA ASN A 73 3.12 0.07 -14.85
C ASN A 73 3.78 -0.01 -16.24
N GLN A 74 4.21 1.11 -16.80
CA GLN A 74 4.94 1.12 -18.07
C GLN A 74 6.33 0.50 -17.92
N ALA A 75 7.07 0.83 -16.85
CA ALA A 75 8.37 0.22 -16.55
C ALA A 75 8.24 -1.31 -16.35
N ALA A 76 7.20 -1.76 -15.65
CA ALA A 76 6.91 -3.19 -15.47
C ALA A 76 6.61 -3.90 -16.80
N ARG A 77 5.84 -3.26 -17.70
CA ARG A 77 5.58 -3.78 -19.06
C ARG A 77 6.86 -3.89 -19.90
N ASN A 78 7.78 -2.95 -19.71
CA ASN A 78 9.07 -2.91 -20.39
C ASN A 78 10.13 -3.80 -19.71
N LEU A 79 9.75 -4.62 -18.72
CA LEU A 79 10.66 -5.49 -17.93
C LEU A 79 11.75 -4.72 -17.14
N GLN A 80 11.55 -3.42 -16.91
CA GLN A 80 12.45 -2.57 -16.13
C GLN A 80 12.08 -2.62 -14.64
N PHE A 81 12.35 -3.76 -13.99
CA PHE A 81 11.88 -4.03 -12.62
C PHE A 81 12.53 -3.14 -11.56
N GLU A 82 13.80 -2.77 -11.71
CA GLU A 82 14.47 -1.82 -10.80
C GLU A 82 13.76 -0.46 -10.80
N ARG A 83 13.49 0.07 -12.00
CA ARG A 83 12.80 1.35 -12.14
C ARG A 83 11.37 1.28 -11.60
N ALA A 84 10.66 0.18 -11.85
CA ALA A 84 9.33 -0.04 -11.27
C ALA A 84 9.38 -0.10 -9.73
N ALA A 85 10.42 -0.71 -9.15
CA ALA A 85 10.60 -0.77 -7.70
C ALA A 85 10.84 0.62 -7.10
N GLU A 86 11.70 1.44 -7.71
CA GLU A 86 11.91 2.84 -7.30
C GLU A 86 10.60 3.65 -7.33
N LEU A 87 9.85 3.55 -8.42
CA LEU A 87 8.57 4.25 -8.59
C LEU A 87 7.53 3.80 -7.57
N ARG A 88 7.50 2.50 -7.25
CA ARG A 88 6.63 1.92 -6.22
C ARG A 88 6.94 2.51 -4.85
N ASP A 89 8.23 2.58 -4.49
CA ASP A 89 8.64 3.07 -3.17
C ASP A 89 8.34 4.57 -3.02
N MET A 90 8.58 5.38 -4.07
CA MET A 90 8.15 6.79 -4.11
C MET A 90 6.63 6.95 -3.96
N LEU A 91 5.83 6.09 -4.60
CA LEU A 91 4.37 6.11 -4.48
C LEU A 91 3.91 5.77 -3.06
N PHE A 92 4.56 4.80 -2.41
CA PHE A 92 4.30 4.46 -1.01
C PHE A 92 4.64 5.61 -0.05
N GLU A 93 5.77 6.27 -0.25
CA GLU A 93 6.15 7.45 0.54
C GLU A 93 5.12 8.57 0.39
N LEU A 94 4.71 8.88 -0.84
CA LEU A 94 3.74 9.93 -1.11
C LEU A 94 2.38 9.64 -0.48
N LYS A 95 1.93 8.39 -0.54
CA LYS A 95 0.69 7.93 0.09
C LYS A 95 0.76 8.03 1.62
N ARG A 96 1.89 7.67 2.21
CA ARG A 96 2.12 7.79 3.67
C ARG A 96 2.11 9.25 4.12
N GLU A 97 2.76 10.14 3.38
CA GLU A 97 2.72 11.58 3.69
C GLU A 97 1.30 12.16 3.60
N ALA A 98 0.52 11.75 2.59
CA ALA A 98 -0.86 12.18 2.45
C ALA A 98 -1.74 11.72 3.63
N ALA A 99 -1.55 10.48 4.11
CA ALA A 99 -2.26 9.95 5.27
C ALA A 99 -1.87 10.65 6.59
N LEU A 100 -0.58 10.93 6.81
CA LEU A 100 -0.09 11.58 8.03
C LEU A 100 -0.59 13.02 8.17
N LYS A 101 -0.63 13.80 7.08
CA LYS A 101 -1.11 15.21 7.09
C LYS A 101 -2.62 15.35 7.33
N GLY A 102 -3.43 14.30 7.08
CA GLY A 102 -4.86 14.28 7.40
C GLY A 102 -5.14 14.24 8.91
N SER A 103 -4.38 13.43 9.66
CA SER A 103 -4.59 13.19 11.09
C SER A 103 -4.27 14.38 12.02
N GLY A 104 -3.41 15.30 11.56
CA GLY A 104 -2.96 16.45 12.35
C GLY A 104 -3.97 17.60 12.45
N ARG A 105 -4.82 17.79 11.42
CA ARG A 105 -5.84 18.85 11.39
C ARG A 105 -7.03 18.51 12.30
N GLU A 106 -7.48 17.26 12.33
CA GLU A 106 -8.56 16.81 13.24
C GLU A 106 -8.17 16.96 14.71
N LYS A 107 -6.92 16.67 15.07
CA LYS A 107 -6.42 16.85 16.44
C LYS A 107 -6.41 18.33 16.87
N LYS A 108 -6.08 19.26 15.95
CA LYS A 108 -6.16 20.71 16.20
C LYS A 108 -7.61 21.19 16.30
N ILE A 109 -8.52 20.70 15.45
CA ILE A 109 -9.95 21.05 15.49
C ILE A 109 -10.58 20.56 16.80
N ARG A 110 -10.31 19.31 17.22
CA ARG A 110 -10.78 18.77 18.53
C ARG A 110 -10.18 19.50 19.72
N ARG A 111 -8.91 19.92 19.66
CA ARG A 111 -8.29 20.74 20.72
C ARG A 111 -8.93 22.13 20.83
N LYS A 112 -9.25 22.76 19.69
CA LYS A 112 -9.92 24.08 19.65
C LYS A 112 -11.36 23.99 20.17
N GLN A 113 -12.10 22.92 19.84
CA GLN A 113 -13.45 22.65 20.36
C GLN A 113 -13.47 22.26 21.86
N LYS A 114 -12.44 21.57 22.36
CA LYS A 114 -12.33 21.28 23.81
C LYS A 114 -11.92 22.50 24.64
N GLN A 115 -11.25 23.49 24.04
CA GLN A 115 -10.92 24.76 24.73
C GLN A 115 -12.12 25.70 24.86
N THR A 116 -13.11 25.60 23.96
CA THR A 116 -14.34 26.41 24.02
C THR A 116 -15.41 25.85 24.94
N ILE A 117 -15.21 24.66 25.54
CA ILE A 117 -16.22 23.99 26.34
C ILE A 117 -15.61 23.64 27.72
N PHE A 118 -16.12 24.36 28.74
CA PHE A 118 -16.08 24.16 30.21
C PHE A 118 -15.15 25.07 31.05
N PRO A 119 -15.52 25.46 32.29
CA PRO A 119 -16.73 25.11 33.08
C PRO A 119 -17.46 26.33 33.72
N GLY A 120 -18.80 26.36 33.76
CA GLY A 120 -19.50 27.33 34.62
C GLY A 120 -20.95 27.66 34.30
N ASP A 121 -21.86 26.69 34.36
CA ASP A 121 -23.27 26.98 34.66
C ASP A 121 -23.78 25.93 35.64
N ARG A 122 -23.41 26.10 36.92
CA ARG A 122 -24.25 25.68 38.04
C ARG A 122 -25.07 26.91 38.42
N ARG A 123 -26.30 27.01 37.94
CA ARG A 123 -27.30 27.87 38.59
C ARG A 123 -28.08 27.02 39.58
N ILE A 124 -27.77 27.22 40.85
CA ILE A 124 -28.69 27.01 41.97
C ILE A 124 -29.49 28.30 42.08
N VAL A 125 -30.81 28.23 41.98
CA VAL A 125 -31.73 29.10 42.73
C VAL A 125 -33.10 28.40 42.85
N GLU A 126 -33.42 28.11 44.11
CA GLU A 126 -34.70 27.78 44.77
C GLU A 126 -35.61 26.68 44.22
#